data_AF-A6QTZ3-F1
#
_entry.id   AF-A6QTZ3-F1
#
_cell.length_a   1.000
_cell.length_b   1.000
_cell.length_c   1.000
_cell.angle_alpha   90.00
_cell.angle_beta   90.00
_cell.angle_gamma   90.00
#
_symmetry.space_group_name_H-M   'P 1'
#
loop_
_entity.id
_entity.type
_entity.pdbx_description
1 polymer ?
#
loop_
_entity_poly.entity_id
_entity_poly.type
_entity_poly.pdbx_seq_one_letter_code
_entity_poly.pdbx_strand_id
1 'polypeptide(L)'
;MPQNPYRRANPRGGPQHKKKKVSKDIKECDTEQVLLLDVEALLRKHAEDAEQAKKDNLEKVPTVTHKHKSESFPETEVTVYEISSTGDGLALSPLFDHVYVVPFTVAGDRARVKVVKTMHEESYSVTDLLEVITPSPQRDDSLIKCKYFAKCGGCQLQMLPYEDQLKHKRKILEKAYANFSGLLPELIPAIRDTMASPLQYGYRTKLTPHFPMPTRIQRGSADGEESEIPPIGFMLKGRRTVIDIEDCPLGTDIVRLGMKHPGRRSPNGTERASSEERQPVHDEPVIRREHPDYIEEKRCITDQNSTSIEYVDNYKFQNKAGQFFQNNNSILAPFTQYIRENALLPPSTSSSSPSSSSATQRTSKLKYLLDAYSGSGLFTVTLSPIFLSSLGIDISADSIEAARRNARANKLANTGFAAADAAAIFKDVPYPPDKTLLVIDPPRKGCDNNFLQQLLSYGPAKVVYFREETSKGKK
;
A
#
# COMPACT_ATOMS: atom_id res chain seq x y z
N MET A 1 -1.95 69.10 12.89
CA MET A 1 -0.55 68.68 12.67
C MET A 1 -0.53 67.16 12.52
N PRO A 2 0.26 66.59 11.60
CA PRO A 2 -0.25 66.17 10.28
C PRO A 2 -0.45 64.65 10.10
N GLN A 3 -1.05 64.34 8.95
CA GLN A 3 -1.27 63.05 8.32
C GLN A 3 0.00 62.18 8.26
N ASN A 4 -0.14 60.88 8.50
CA ASN A 4 0.87 59.90 8.09
C ASN A 4 0.65 59.56 6.59
N PRO A 5 1.59 59.89 5.67
CA PRO A 5 1.35 59.86 4.24
C PRO A 5 1.73 58.53 3.54
N TYR A 6 1.85 57.42 4.27
CA TYR A 6 2.28 56.14 3.69
C TYR A 6 1.27 55.00 3.79
N ARG A 7 0.00 55.25 3.43
CA ARG A 7 -0.94 54.17 3.06
C ARG A 7 -1.00 54.06 1.54
N ARG A 8 -0.08 53.30 0.94
CA ARG A 8 -0.19 52.92 -0.47
C ARG A 8 -1.34 51.92 -0.63
N ALA A 9 -2.29 52.30 -1.48
CA ALA A 9 -3.40 51.47 -1.95
C ALA A 9 -2.86 50.20 -2.61
N ASN A 10 -3.51 49.07 -2.34
CA ASN A 10 -3.21 47.79 -2.94
C ASN A 10 -3.91 47.71 -4.31
N PRO A 11 -3.21 47.77 -5.46
CA PRO A 11 -3.85 47.75 -6.77
C PRO A 11 -3.70 46.35 -7.35
N ARG A 12 -4.77 45.55 -7.30
CA ARG A 12 -5.03 44.41 -8.20
C ARG A 12 -6.41 43.84 -7.94
N GLY A 13 -7.42 44.62 -8.32
CA GLY A 13 -8.69 44.06 -8.77
C GLY A 13 -8.45 43.43 -10.15
N GLY A 14 -8.33 42.11 -10.19
CA GLY A 14 -8.36 41.30 -11.40
C GLY A 14 -9.51 40.29 -11.30
N PRO A 15 -10.18 39.94 -12.41
CA PRO A 15 -11.40 39.13 -12.38
C PRO A 15 -11.13 37.74 -11.80
N GLN A 16 -11.88 37.39 -10.75
CA GLN A 16 -11.89 36.04 -10.18
C GLN A 16 -12.44 35.07 -11.22
N HIS A 17 -11.56 34.37 -11.94
CA HIS A 17 -11.96 33.17 -12.67
C HIS A 17 -12.40 32.10 -11.65
N LYS A 18 -13.71 32.04 -11.38
CA LYS A 18 -14.33 30.87 -10.79
C LYS A 18 -14.05 29.69 -11.73
N LYS A 19 -13.09 28.85 -11.37
CA LYS A 19 -12.93 27.54 -12.02
C LYS A 19 -14.26 26.82 -11.88
N LYS A 20 -15.01 26.71 -12.98
CA LYS A 20 -16.17 25.82 -13.09
C LYS A 20 -15.67 24.43 -12.66
N LYS A 21 -16.24 23.93 -11.57
CA LYS A 21 -16.02 22.57 -11.09
C LYS A 21 -16.62 21.67 -12.16
N VAL A 22 -15.78 21.16 -13.06
CA VAL A 22 -16.18 20.12 -14.02
C VAL A 22 -16.66 18.93 -13.20
N SER A 23 -17.84 18.40 -13.53
CA SER A 23 -18.41 17.23 -12.89
C SER A 23 -17.40 16.08 -12.95
N LYS A 24 -17.05 15.54 -11.79
CA LYS A 24 -16.16 14.40 -11.67
C LYS A 24 -17.02 13.15 -11.88
N ASP A 25 -17.29 12.80 -13.12
CA ASP A 25 -18.16 11.66 -13.51
C ASP A 25 -17.50 10.28 -13.32
N ILE A 26 -16.72 10.11 -12.25
CA ILE A 26 -16.18 8.81 -11.83
C ILE A 26 -16.40 8.71 -10.33
N LYS A 27 -17.39 7.90 -9.92
CA LYS A 27 -17.54 7.48 -8.52
C LYS A 27 -16.32 6.62 -8.18
N GLU A 28 -15.33 7.23 -7.55
CA GLU A 28 -14.13 6.56 -7.05
C GLU A 28 -14.59 5.49 -6.06
N CYS A 29 -14.26 4.22 -6.31
CA CYS A 29 -14.55 3.15 -5.35
C CYS A 29 -13.64 3.33 -4.13
N ASP A 30 -14.23 3.63 -2.98
CA ASP A 30 -13.54 3.89 -1.73
C ASP A 30 -13.46 2.62 -0.86
N THR A 31 -12.52 2.57 0.09
CA THR A 31 -12.39 1.45 1.03
C THR A 31 -13.67 1.20 1.81
N GLU A 32 -14.44 2.27 2.10
CA GLU A 32 -15.76 2.19 2.73
C GLU A 32 -16.77 1.43 1.86
N GLN A 33 -16.73 1.62 0.52
CA GLN A 33 -17.63 0.92 -0.39
C GLN A 33 -17.31 -0.59 -0.45
N VAL A 34 -16.03 -0.95 -0.41
CA VAL A 34 -15.61 -2.37 -0.35
C VAL A 34 -16.12 -3.02 0.93
N LEU A 35 -15.96 -2.33 2.06
CA LEU A 35 -16.45 -2.82 3.35
C LEU A 35 -17.97 -2.96 3.35
N LEU A 36 -18.69 -2.00 2.79
CA LEU A 36 -20.14 -2.03 2.70
C LEU A 36 -20.64 -3.27 1.93
N LEU A 37 -20.02 -3.60 0.81
CA LEU A 37 -20.38 -4.80 0.04
C LEU A 37 -20.15 -6.10 0.82
N ASP A 38 -19.11 -6.15 1.66
CA ASP A 38 -18.89 -7.30 2.55
C ASP A 38 -19.92 -7.37 3.69
N VAL A 39 -20.30 -6.22 4.25
CA VAL A 39 -21.37 -6.10 5.25
C VAL A 39 -22.72 -6.58 4.68
N GLU A 40 -23.12 -6.05 3.52
CA GLU A 40 -24.35 -6.43 2.83
C GLU A 40 -24.37 -7.92 2.47
N ALA A 41 -23.23 -8.46 2.00
CA ALA A 41 -23.11 -9.87 1.68
C ALA A 41 -23.29 -10.76 2.93
N LEU A 42 -22.74 -10.35 4.08
CA LEU A 42 -22.88 -11.08 5.34
C LEU A 42 -24.32 -11.03 5.86
N LEU A 43 -24.95 -9.84 5.86
CA LEU A 43 -26.36 -9.68 6.26
C LEU A 43 -27.28 -10.53 5.37
N ARG A 44 -27.09 -10.50 4.05
CA ARG A 44 -27.88 -11.30 3.12
C ARG A 44 -27.71 -12.80 3.35
N LYS A 45 -26.50 -13.25 3.69
CA LYS A 45 -26.22 -14.67 4.00
C LYS A 45 -26.97 -15.16 5.24
N HIS A 46 -27.26 -14.27 6.19
CA HIS A 46 -27.92 -14.57 7.46
C HIS A 46 -29.35 -13.98 7.56
N ALA A 47 -29.98 -13.67 6.43
CA ALA A 47 -31.32 -13.08 6.42
C ALA A 47 -32.40 -14.03 6.99
N GLU A 48 -32.26 -15.35 6.74
CA GLU A 48 -33.17 -16.35 7.30
C GLU A 48 -33.03 -16.48 8.82
N ASP A 49 -31.79 -16.42 9.32
CA ASP A 49 -31.49 -16.42 10.75
C ASP A 49 -32.10 -15.19 11.45
N ALA A 50 -32.08 -14.03 10.80
CA ALA A 50 -32.71 -12.81 11.30
C ALA A 50 -34.23 -12.94 11.43
N GLU A 51 -34.89 -13.56 10.44
CA GLU A 51 -36.34 -13.80 10.48
C GLU A 51 -36.72 -14.82 11.56
N GLN A 52 -35.87 -15.84 11.78
CA GLN A 52 -36.06 -16.79 12.86
C GLN A 52 -35.85 -16.15 14.25
N ALA A 53 -34.84 -15.30 14.40
CA ALA A 53 -34.56 -14.59 15.66
C ALA A 53 -35.74 -13.69 16.09
N LYS A 54 -36.41 -13.04 15.14
CA LYS A 54 -37.65 -12.27 15.41
C LYS A 54 -38.77 -13.16 15.93
N LYS A 55 -38.93 -14.36 15.39
CA LYS A 55 -39.97 -15.33 15.82
C LYS A 55 -39.69 -15.90 17.22
N ASP A 56 -38.42 -16.12 17.54
CA ASP A 56 -37.99 -16.74 18.80
C ASP A 56 -37.94 -15.76 20.00
N ASN A 57 -38.49 -14.55 19.86
CA ASN A 57 -38.46 -13.48 20.89
C ASN A 57 -37.03 -13.11 21.35
N LEU A 58 -36.01 -13.31 20.51
CA LEU A 58 -34.65 -12.81 20.76
C LEU A 58 -34.58 -11.27 20.76
N GLU A 59 -35.67 -10.57 20.40
CA GLU A 59 -35.87 -9.11 20.56
C GLU A 59 -35.53 -8.58 21.95
N LYS A 60 -35.50 -9.43 22.98
CA LYS A 60 -35.10 -9.05 24.35
C LYS A 60 -33.61 -8.70 24.50
N VAL A 61 -32.74 -9.12 23.57
CA VAL A 61 -31.32 -8.72 23.56
C VAL A 61 -31.13 -7.66 22.47
N PRO A 62 -31.10 -6.36 22.83
CA PRO A 62 -31.07 -5.30 21.83
C PRO A 62 -29.72 -5.23 21.12
N THR A 63 -29.75 -4.86 19.84
CA THR A 63 -28.57 -4.47 19.09
C THR A 63 -27.94 -3.21 19.71
N VAL A 64 -26.70 -3.33 20.17
CA VAL A 64 -25.95 -2.27 20.84
C VAL A 64 -25.39 -1.31 19.78
N THR A 65 -25.90 -0.08 19.76
CA THR A 65 -25.45 0.96 18.84
C THR A 65 -25.02 2.21 19.59
N HIS A 66 -24.03 2.93 19.04
CA HIS A 66 -23.68 4.27 19.53
C HIS A 66 -24.63 5.28 18.89
N LYS A 67 -25.51 5.90 19.68
CA LYS A 67 -26.60 6.76 19.17
C LYS A 67 -26.19 8.22 19.08
N HIS A 68 -25.45 8.73 20.07
CA HIS A 68 -25.08 10.13 20.15
C HIS A 68 -23.62 10.35 20.52
N LYS A 69 -23.00 11.38 19.94
CA LYS A 69 -21.59 11.75 20.21
C LYS A 69 -21.30 12.08 21.68
N SER A 70 -22.32 12.48 22.44
CA SER A 70 -22.23 12.81 23.88
C SER A 70 -22.37 11.59 24.79
N GLU A 71 -22.79 10.44 24.26
CA GLU A 71 -22.95 9.21 25.00
C GLU A 71 -21.61 8.51 25.19
N SER A 72 -21.42 7.87 26.34
CA SER A 72 -20.32 6.92 26.54
C SER A 72 -20.39 5.83 25.47
N PHE A 73 -19.28 5.57 24.80
CA PHE A 73 -19.18 4.49 23.83
C PHE A 73 -19.58 3.15 24.48
N PRO A 74 -20.67 2.50 24.04
CA PRO A 74 -21.17 1.30 24.67
C PRO A 74 -20.26 0.11 24.34
N GLU A 75 -20.24 -0.86 25.26
CA GLU A 75 -19.48 -2.10 25.10
C GLU A 75 -20.43 -3.27 24.89
N THR A 76 -20.02 -4.23 24.07
CA THR A 76 -20.79 -5.45 23.81
C THR A 76 -19.87 -6.61 23.50
N GLU A 77 -20.37 -7.83 23.65
CA GLU A 77 -19.66 -9.05 23.29
C GLU A 77 -20.19 -9.58 21.97
N VAL A 78 -19.27 -9.92 21.07
CA VAL A 78 -19.60 -10.32 19.70
C VAL A 78 -18.80 -11.54 19.28
N THR A 79 -19.39 -12.34 18.40
CA THR A 79 -18.71 -13.48 17.75
C THR A 79 -18.46 -13.13 16.29
N VAL A 80 -17.20 -13.22 15.87
CA VAL A 80 -16.77 -12.86 14.52
C VAL A 80 -17.06 -14.01 13.56
N TYR A 81 -17.68 -13.72 12.43
CA TYR A 81 -18.09 -14.71 11.42
C TYR A 81 -17.09 -14.83 10.27
N GLU A 82 -16.57 -13.71 9.78
CA GLU A 82 -15.55 -13.71 8.72
C GLU A 82 -14.65 -12.48 8.79
N ILE A 83 -13.57 -12.48 8.01
CA ILE A 83 -12.71 -11.31 7.81
C ILE A 83 -13.14 -10.60 6.53
N SER A 84 -13.43 -9.31 6.63
CA SER A 84 -13.75 -8.43 5.50
C SER A 84 -12.55 -8.26 4.56
N SER A 85 -12.79 -7.76 3.36
CA SER A 85 -11.75 -7.46 2.39
C SER A 85 -10.83 -6.31 2.82
N THR A 86 -11.24 -5.52 3.82
CA THR A 86 -10.41 -4.48 4.45
C THR A 86 -9.53 -5.03 5.58
N GLY A 87 -9.64 -6.33 5.89
CA GLY A 87 -8.84 -7.03 6.90
C GLY A 87 -9.35 -6.93 8.33
N ASP A 88 -10.52 -6.33 8.55
CA ASP A 88 -11.18 -6.28 9.86
C ASP A 88 -12.22 -7.41 9.95
N GLY A 89 -12.42 -7.99 11.14
CA GLY A 89 -13.43 -9.02 11.38
C GLY A 89 -14.84 -8.44 11.29
N LEU A 90 -15.79 -9.25 10.82
CA LEU A 90 -17.21 -8.92 10.77
C LEU A 90 -17.96 -9.84 11.73
N ALA A 91 -18.60 -9.24 12.72
CA ALA A 91 -19.46 -9.93 13.68
C ALA A 91 -20.91 -9.48 13.50
N LEU A 92 -21.86 -10.36 13.79
CA LEU A 92 -23.29 -10.07 13.69
C LEU A 92 -23.87 -9.74 15.06
N SER A 93 -24.91 -8.89 15.07
CA SER A 93 -25.76 -8.69 16.25
C SER A 93 -26.52 -9.97 16.61
N PRO A 94 -27.00 -10.09 17.86
CA PRO A 94 -27.86 -11.21 18.25
C PRO A 94 -29.12 -11.37 17.38
N LEU A 95 -29.57 -10.28 16.74
CA LEU A 95 -30.73 -10.26 15.85
C LEU A 95 -30.37 -10.44 14.37
N PHE A 96 -29.09 -10.61 14.03
CA PHE A 96 -28.58 -10.73 12.65
C PHE A 96 -28.96 -9.55 11.73
N ASP A 97 -29.30 -8.41 12.32
CA ASP A 97 -29.78 -7.20 11.64
C ASP A 97 -28.68 -6.13 11.46
N HIS A 98 -27.54 -6.31 12.12
CA HIS A 98 -26.49 -5.30 12.21
C HIS A 98 -25.10 -5.94 12.28
N VAL A 99 -24.11 -5.34 11.62
CA VAL A 99 -22.74 -5.84 11.59
C VAL A 99 -21.81 -4.97 12.44
N TYR A 100 -20.99 -5.59 13.29
CA TYR A 100 -19.88 -4.95 13.98
C TYR A 100 -18.58 -5.24 13.21
N VAL A 101 -17.89 -4.17 12.82
CA VAL A 101 -16.56 -4.22 12.21
C VAL A 101 -15.54 -4.19 13.34
N VAL A 102 -14.87 -5.33 13.55
CA VAL A 102 -14.01 -5.60 14.71
C VAL A 102 -12.55 -5.75 14.27
N PRO A 103 -11.69 -4.76 14.50
CA PRO A 103 -10.29 -4.85 14.09
C PRO A 103 -9.54 -5.93 14.88
N PHE A 104 -8.48 -6.49 14.29
CA PHE A 104 -7.59 -7.47 14.93
C PHE A 104 -8.28 -8.74 15.45
N THR A 105 -9.30 -9.19 14.74
CA THR A 105 -9.99 -10.46 15.00
C THR A 105 -10.07 -11.31 13.74
N VAL A 106 -10.31 -12.60 13.92
CA VAL A 106 -10.49 -13.57 12.83
C VAL A 106 -11.80 -14.35 13.03
N ALA A 107 -12.22 -15.10 12.01
CA ALA A 107 -13.45 -15.88 12.06
C ALA A 107 -13.46 -16.87 13.25
N GLY A 108 -14.51 -16.83 14.05
CA GLY A 108 -14.70 -17.63 15.26
C GLY A 108 -14.23 -16.97 16.56
N ASP A 109 -13.54 -15.82 16.51
CA ASP A 109 -13.15 -15.10 17.72
C ASP A 109 -14.39 -14.58 18.45
N ARG A 110 -14.47 -14.79 19.77
CA ARG A 110 -15.40 -14.09 20.64
C ARG A 110 -14.67 -12.94 21.32
N ALA A 111 -15.13 -11.71 21.13
CA ALA A 111 -14.43 -10.52 21.57
C ALA A 111 -15.35 -9.54 22.31
N ARG A 112 -14.79 -8.83 23.29
CA ARG A 112 -15.42 -7.65 23.88
C ARG A 112 -14.98 -6.43 23.08
N VAL A 113 -15.96 -5.66 22.61
CA VAL A 113 -15.74 -4.54 21.71
C VAL A 113 -16.41 -3.29 22.21
N LYS A 114 -15.84 -2.15 21.87
CA LYS A 114 -16.38 -0.82 22.16
C LYS A 114 -16.91 -0.20 20.87
N VAL A 115 -18.19 0.13 20.82
CA VAL A 115 -18.82 0.71 19.62
C VAL A 115 -18.46 2.19 19.52
N VAL A 116 -17.69 2.55 18.50
CA VAL A 116 -17.14 3.91 18.32
C VAL A 116 -18.01 4.76 17.41
N LYS A 117 -18.52 4.17 16.33
CA LYS A 117 -19.33 4.87 15.33
C LYS A 117 -20.34 3.90 14.71
N THR A 118 -21.60 4.31 14.66
CA THR A 118 -22.67 3.57 13.98
C THR A 118 -23.02 4.25 12.65
N MET A 119 -23.14 3.46 11.59
CA MET A 119 -23.69 3.85 10.29
C MET A 119 -25.08 3.25 10.20
N HIS A 120 -26.10 4.06 10.55
CA HIS A 120 -27.47 3.57 10.74
C HIS A 120 -28.17 3.20 9.43
N GLU A 121 -27.84 3.87 8.32
CA GLU A 121 -28.47 3.62 7.02
C GLU A 121 -27.95 2.30 6.40
N GLU A 122 -26.71 1.95 6.71
CA GLU A 122 -25.99 0.80 6.19
C GLU A 122 -25.94 -0.39 7.17
N SER A 123 -26.59 -0.28 8.33
CA SER A 123 -26.65 -1.32 9.37
C SER A 123 -25.30 -1.89 9.81
N TYR A 124 -24.29 -1.03 10.00
CA TYR A 124 -23.01 -1.46 10.58
C TYR A 124 -22.40 -0.47 11.56
N SER A 125 -21.52 -0.98 12.42
CA SER A 125 -20.80 -0.22 13.45
C SER A 125 -19.30 -0.47 13.34
N VAL A 126 -18.51 0.61 13.43
CA VAL A 126 -17.06 0.53 13.63
C VAL A 126 -16.76 0.43 15.12
N THR A 127 -15.93 -0.53 15.49
CA THR A 127 -15.60 -0.83 16.89
C THR A 127 -14.11 -0.73 17.17
N ASP A 128 -13.76 -0.49 18.43
CA ASP A 128 -12.43 -0.75 18.97
C ASP A 128 -12.44 -2.12 19.67
N LEU A 129 -11.40 -2.92 19.45
CA LEU A 129 -11.19 -4.17 20.18
C LEU A 129 -10.71 -3.86 21.60
N LEU A 130 -11.41 -4.38 22.61
CA LEU A 130 -10.97 -4.31 24.01
C LEU A 130 -10.18 -5.56 24.40
N GLU A 131 -10.78 -6.73 24.21
CA GLU A 131 -10.13 -8.02 24.47
C GLU A 131 -10.77 -9.15 23.64
N VAL A 132 -10.01 -10.22 23.44
CA VAL A 132 -10.51 -11.47 22.85
C VAL A 132 -10.79 -12.42 24.02
N ILE A 133 -12.07 -12.70 24.25
CA ILE A 133 -12.57 -13.54 25.33
C ILE A 133 -12.28 -15.00 25.04
N THR A 134 -12.51 -15.43 23.80
CA THR A 134 -12.26 -16.80 23.36
C THR A 134 -11.64 -16.77 21.97
N PRO A 135 -10.37 -17.19 21.82
CA PRO A 135 -9.72 -17.23 20.51
C PRO A 135 -10.31 -18.34 19.65
N SER A 136 -10.44 -18.07 18.35
CA SER A 136 -10.79 -19.10 17.36
C SER A 136 -9.65 -20.11 17.16
N PRO A 137 -9.93 -21.29 16.57
CA PRO A 137 -8.88 -22.21 16.14
C PRO A 137 -7.93 -21.65 15.07
N GLN A 138 -8.32 -20.58 14.37
CA GLN A 138 -7.50 -19.93 13.33
C GLN A 138 -6.59 -18.84 13.90
N ARG A 139 -6.76 -18.47 15.17
CA ARG A 139 -5.97 -17.45 15.83
C ARG A 139 -4.78 -18.07 16.54
N ASP A 140 -3.58 -17.58 16.24
CA ASP A 140 -2.35 -17.92 16.94
C ASP A 140 -1.59 -16.65 17.33
N ASP A 141 -1.75 -16.23 18.59
CA ASP A 141 -1.11 -15.04 19.12
C ASP A 141 0.41 -15.22 19.33
N SER A 142 0.94 -16.45 19.30
CA SER A 142 2.40 -16.70 19.37
C SER A 142 3.15 -16.19 18.14
N LEU A 143 2.43 -15.99 17.02
CA LEU A 143 2.94 -15.42 15.78
C LEU A 143 3.18 -13.91 15.89
N ILE A 144 2.52 -13.22 16.83
CA ILE A 144 2.62 -11.77 17.01
C ILE A 144 4.00 -11.42 17.58
N LYS A 145 4.83 -10.75 16.78
CA LYS A 145 6.17 -10.30 17.22
C LYS A 145 6.21 -8.83 17.64
N CYS A 146 5.11 -8.10 17.46
CA CYS A 146 5.02 -6.67 17.75
C CYS A 146 4.23 -6.42 19.04
N LYS A 147 4.87 -5.81 20.05
CA LYS A 147 4.20 -5.42 21.30
C LYS A 147 3.10 -4.34 21.12
N TYR A 148 3.07 -3.69 19.95
CA TYR A 148 2.08 -2.67 19.58
C TYR A 148 0.95 -3.22 18.69
N PHE A 149 0.93 -4.52 18.42
CA PHE A 149 -0.19 -5.15 17.71
C PHE A 149 -1.50 -4.90 18.47
N ALA A 150 -2.62 -4.88 17.75
CA ALA A 150 -3.93 -4.45 18.25
C ALA A 150 -4.07 -2.96 18.67
N LYS A 151 -3.00 -2.15 18.54
CA LYS A 151 -3.05 -0.69 18.78
C LYS A 151 -2.58 0.10 17.57
N CYS A 152 -1.41 -0.24 17.04
CA CYS A 152 -0.83 0.39 15.85
C CYS A 152 -1.63 0.03 14.59
N GLY A 153 -1.95 1.02 13.75
CA GLY A 153 -2.65 0.82 12.48
C GLY A 153 -1.81 0.20 11.36
N GLY A 154 -0.57 -0.21 11.63
CA GLY A 154 0.38 -0.69 10.61
C GLY A 154 0.23 -2.16 10.20
N CYS A 155 -0.18 -3.05 11.12
CA CYS A 155 -0.31 -4.48 10.86
C CYS A 155 -1.65 -4.98 11.37
N GLN A 156 -2.41 -5.72 10.56
CA GLN A 156 -3.77 -6.16 10.89
C GLN A 156 -3.86 -7.67 11.19
N LEU A 157 -2.99 -8.49 10.59
CA LEU A 157 -3.16 -9.94 10.50
C LEU A 157 -2.05 -10.77 11.18
N GLN A 158 -1.28 -10.21 12.13
CA GLN A 158 -0.13 -10.94 12.72
C GLN A 158 -0.54 -12.20 13.51
N MET A 159 -1.79 -12.26 13.99
CA MET A 159 -2.37 -13.40 14.70
C MET A 159 -2.88 -14.51 13.78
N LEU A 160 -2.91 -14.27 12.46
CA LEU A 160 -3.40 -15.23 11.47
C LEU A 160 -2.21 -15.99 10.87
N PRO A 161 -2.22 -17.34 10.81
CA PRO A 161 -1.20 -18.13 10.13
C PRO A 161 -0.94 -17.62 8.72
N TYR A 162 0.33 -17.62 8.30
CA TYR A 162 0.74 -16.98 7.06
C TYR A 162 0.02 -17.53 5.82
N GLU A 163 -0.18 -18.85 5.76
CA GLU A 163 -0.94 -19.49 4.67
C GLU A 163 -2.37 -18.98 4.57
N ASP A 164 -3.01 -18.71 5.71
CA ASP A 164 -4.37 -18.16 5.73
C ASP A 164 -4.39 -16.67 5.36
N GLN A 165 -3.31 -15.92 5.65
CA GLN A 165 -3.14 -14.57 5.10
C GLN A 165 -3.05 -14.59 3.56
N LEU A 166 -2.35 -15.57 2.97
CA LEU A 166 -2.23 -15.72 1.52
C LEU A 166 -3.57 -16.09 0.87
N LYS A 167 -4.32 -17.02 1.48
CA LYS A 167 -5.70 -17.37 1.05
C LYS A 167 -6.64 -16.17 1.17
N HIS A 168 -6.54 -15.41 2.25
CA HIS A 168 -7.35 -14.21 2.44
C HIS A 168 -7.08 -13.17 1.35
N LYS A 169 -5.81 -12.90 1.02
CA LYS A 169 -5.43 -12.01 -0.09
C LYS A 169 -5.99 -12.48 -1.44
N ARG A 170 -6.02 -13.80 -1.68
CA ARG A 170 -6.63 -14.37 -2.89
C ARG A 170 -8.14 -14.09 -2.93
N LYS A 171 -8.85 -14.34 -1.81
CA LYS A 171 -10.29 -14.08 -1.65
C LYS A 171 -10.63 -12.60 -1.87
N ILE A 172 -9.79 -11.67 -1.42
CA ILE A 172 -9.95 -10.23 -1.69
C ILE A 172 -9.99 -9.96 -3.19
N LEU A 173 -9.09 -10.57 -3.97
CA LEU A 173 -9.05 -10.39 -5.41
C LEU A 173 -10.27 -11.03 -6.09
N GLU A 174 -10.67 -12.23 -5.66
CA GLU A 174 -11.90 -12.91 -6.14
C GLU A 174 -13.13 -12.02 -5.94
N LYS A 175 -13.32 -11.47 -4.73
CA LYS A 175 -14.41 -10.53 -4.42
C LYS A 175 -14.31 -9.25 -5.24
N ALA A 176 -13.11 -8.68 -5.42
CA ALA A 176 -12.94 -7.45 -6.20
C ALA A 176 -13.36 -7.63 -7.66
N TYR A 177 -13.01 -8.76 -8.28
CA TYR A 177 -13.45 -9.09 -9.62
C TYR A 177 -14.97 -9.30 -9.69
N ALA A 178 -15.54 -10.08 -8.76
CA ALA A 178 -16.98 -10.32 -8.71
C ALA A 178 -17.80 -9.03 -8.56
N ASN A 179 -17.31 -8.09 -7.74
CA ASN A 179 -18.07 -6.89 -7.39
C ASN A 179 -17.82 -5.69 -8.32
N PHE A 180 -16.63 -5.56 -8.91
CA PHE A 180 -16.22 -4.33 -9.61
C PHE A 180 -15.80 -4.50 -11.06
N SER A 181 -15.58 -5.73 -11.56
CA SER A 181 -15.08 -5.90 -12.94
C SER A 181 -16.13 -5.60 -14.00
N GLY A 182 -17.42 -5.76 -13.69
CA GLY A 182 -18.51 -5.71 -14.67
C GLY A 182 -18.45 -6.85 -15.70
N LEU A 183 -17.55 -7.82 -15.52
CA LEU A 183 -17.41 -8.99 -16.38
C LEU A 183 -18.34 -10.11 -15.92
N LEU A 184 -18.80 -10.92 -16.87
CA LEU A 184 -19.47 -12.17 -16.54
C LEU A 184 -18.48 -13.10 -15.81
N PRO A 185 -18.89 -13.81 -14.76
CA PRO A 185 -17.99 -14.69 -13.99
C PRO A 185 -17.21 -15.69 -14.84
N GLU A 186 -17.82 -16.20 -15.92
CA GLU A 186 -17.23 -17.15 -16.86
C GLU A 186 -16.05 -16.57 -17.67
N LEU A 187 -15.98 -15.24 -17.82
CA LEU A 187 -14.88 -14.56 -18.51
C LEU A 187 -13.69 -14.27 -17.59
N ILE A 188 -13.87 -14.42 -16.28
CA ILE A 188 -12.86 -14.11 -15.28
C ILE A 188 -11.98 -15.36 -15.12
N PRO A 189 -10.70 -15.32 -15.51
CA PRO A 189 -9.83 -16.47 -15.35
C PRO A 189 -9.65 -16.80 -13.86
N ALA A 190 -9.45 -18.09 -13.57
CA ALA A 190 -9.19 -18.53 -12.20
C ALA A 190 -8.00 -17.76 -11.60
N ILE A 191 -8.25 -17.12 -10.46
CA ILE A 191 -7.21 -16.41 -9.72
C ILE A 191 -6.29 -17.44 -9.09
N ARG A 192 -5.00 -17.34 -9.44
CA ARG A 192 -3.96 -18.23 -8.94
C ARG A 192 -3.65 -17.95 -7.47
N ASP A 193 -2.94 -18.89 -6.84
CA ASP A 193 -2.49 -18.73 -5.46
C ASP A 193 -1.59 -17.51 -5.28
N THR A 194 -1.74 -16.84 -4.13
CA THR A 194 -0.94 -15.67 -3.76
C THR A 194 0.51 -16.08 -3.55
N MET A 195 1.43 -15.48 -4.30
CA MET A 195 2.87 -15.69 -4.10
C MET A 195 3.31 -15.22 -2.71
N ALA A 196 3.98 -16.11 -1.97
CA ALA A 196 4.55 -15.79 -0.68
C ALA A 196 5.75 -14.83 -0.79
N SER A 197 5.81 -13.84 0.10
CA SER A 197 7.06 -13.12 0.40
C SER A 197 8.08 -14.09 1.03
N PRO A 198 9.36 -14.07 0.61
CA PRO A 198 10.41 -14.87 1.24
C PRO A 198 10.62 -14.56 2.72
N LEU A 199 10.36 -13.31 3.12
CA LEU A 199 10.43 -12.86 4.50
C LEU A 199 9.06 -12.40 5.00
N GLN A 200 8.67 -12.85 6.19
CA GLN A 200 7.44 -12.44 6.88
C GLN A 200 7.67 -11.30 7.89
N TYR A 201 8.90 -11.16 8.37
CA TYR A 201 9.38 -10.09 9.25
C TYR A 201 10.71 -9.56 8.71
N GLY A 202 11.15 -8.38 9.15
CA GLY A 202 12.43 -7.83 8.72
C GLY A 202 12.51 -7.45 7.24
N TYR A 203 11.38 -7.39 6.52
CA TYR A 203 11.36 -7.18 5.08
C TYR A 203 11.29 -5.70 4.66
N ARG A 204 10.86 -4.79 5.54
CA ARG A 204 10.70 -3.36 5.23
C ARG A 204 12.04 -2.64 5.24
N THR A 205 12.48 -2.19 4.08
CA THR A 205 13.69 -1.39 3.89
C THR A 205 13.50 0.08 4.25
N LYS A 206 12.25 0.56 4.29
CA LYS A 206 11.88 1.93 4.65
C LYS A 206 10.70 1.95 5.62
N LEU A 207 10.81 2.79 6.65
CA LEU A 207 9.73 3.14 7.56
C LEU A 207 9.62 4.66 7.61
N THR A 208 8.38 5.18 7.70
CA THR A 208 8.13 6.62 7.77
C THR A 208 7.29 6.92 9.01
N PRO A 209 7.89 6.95 10.21
CA PRO A 209 7.21 7.36 11.42
C PRO A 209 6.67 8.79 11.31
N HIS A 210 5.52 9.03 11.89
CA HIS A 210 4.92 10.35 12.09
C HIS A 210 5.44 10.97 13.38
N PHE A 211 5.55 12.30 13.38
CA PHE A 211 5.78 13.12 14.56
C PHE A 211 4.97 14.42 14.42
N PRO A 212 4.43 14.98 15.52
CA PRO A 212 3.71 16.25 15.48
C PRO A 212 4.65 17.41 15.16
N MET A 213 4.17 18.37 14.35
CA MET A 213 4.97 19.55 13.97
C MET A 213 5.15 20.54 15.15
N PRO A 214 6.29 21.26 15.24
CA PRO A 214 6.64 22.14 16.37
C PRO A 214 5.61 23.25 16.70
N THR A 215 4.87 23.78 15.72
CA THR A 215 3.86 24.82 15.95
C THR A 215 2.69 24.36 16.84
N ARG A 216 2.51 23.04 17.00
CA ARG A 216 1.53 22.46 17.92
C ARG A 216 2.11 22.26 19.33
N ILE A 217 3.44 22.20 19.44
CA ILE A 217 4.19 22.05 20.71
C ILE A 217 4.23 23.41 21.42
N GLN A 218 4.44 24.51 20.69
CA GLN A 218 4.46 25.88 21.25
C GLN A 218 3.16 26.33 21.92
N ARG A 219 2.01 25.71 21.60
CA ARG A 219 0.73 26.03 22.24
C ARG A 219 0.51 25.32 23.58
N GLY A 220 1.22 24.21 23.84
CA GLY A 220 1.16 23.50 25.13
C GLY A 220 2.16 24.05 26.15
N SER A 221 3.28 24.60 25.68
CA SER A 221 4.35 25.15 26.54
C SER A 221 4.03 26.53 27.15
N ALA A 222 2.84 27.09 26.92
CA ALA A 222 2.41 28.33 27.57
C ALA A 222 2.06 28.11 29.07
N ASP A 223 1.85 26.86 29.49
CA ASP A 223 1.46 26.48 30.86
C ASP A 223 2.62 25.91 31.70
N GLY A 224 3.88 26.08 31.28
CA GLY A 224 5.05 25.80 32.12
C GLY A 224 5.39 24.33 32.38
N GLU A 225 4.75 23.38 31.70
CA GLU A 225 5.15 21.95 31.75
C GLU A 225 6.42 21.70 30.91
N GLU A 226 7.32 20.85 31.44
CA GLU A 226 8.54 20.39 30.77
C GLU A 226 8.23 19.94 29.34
N SER A 227 9.10 20.31 28.40
CA SER A 227 8.97 19.98 26.99
C SER A 227 9.05 18.46 26.77
N GLU A 228 7.94 17.75 26.94
CA GLU A 228 7.83 16.33 26.61
C GLU A 228 8.24 16.10 25.16
N ILE A 229 9.17 15.16 24.96
CA ILE A 229 9.61 14.74 23.64
C ILE A 229 8.36 14.25 22.89
N PRO A 230 8.03 14.84 21.72
CA PRO A 230 6.82 14.47 21.01
C PRO A 230 6.86 12.98 20.60
N PRO A 231 5.73 12.26 20.61
CA PRO A 231 5.70 10.86 20.23
C PRO A 231 6.12 10.71 18.76
N ILE A 232 7.05 9.79 18.51
CA ILE A 232 7.51 9.45 17.16
C ILE A 232 7.09 8.00 16.89
N GLY A 233 6.25 7.77 15.90
CA GLY A 233 5.83 6.40 15.59
C GLY A 233 4.72 6.35 14.58
N PHE A 234 3.69 5.54 14.82
CA PHE A 234 2.63 5.30 13.85
C PHE A 234 1.26 5.63 14.43
N MET A 235 0.28 5.81 13.55
CA MET A 235 -1.09 6.12 13.97
C MET A 235 -1.72 4.95 14.72
N LEU A 236 -2.48 5.27 15.77
CA LEU A 236 -3.42 4.33 16.39
C LEU A 236 -4.48 3.92 15.37
N LYS A 237 -4.86 2.63 15.34
CA LYS A 237 -5.93 2.14 14.46
C LYS A 237 -7.21 2.96 14.68
N GLY A 238 -7.81 3.39 13.58
CA GLY A 238 -9.05 4.18 13.59
C GLY A 238 -8.90 5.66 14.02
N ARG A 239 -7.71 6.13 14.43
CA ARG A 239 -7.53 7.50 14.95
C ARG A 239 -6.30 8.20 14.36
N ARG A 240 -6.35 9.53 14.27
CA ARG A 240 -5.22 10.36 13.81
C ARG A 240 -4.29 10.76 14.97
N THR A 241 -4.05 9.82 15.88
CA THR A 241 -3.20 10.00 17.06
C THR A 241 -1.95 9.16 16.91
N VAL A 242 -0.78 9.78 17.09
CA VAL A 242 0.51 9.09 16.98
C VAL A 242 0.82 8.36 18.28
N ILE A 243 1.21 7.09 18.17
CA ILE A 243 1.76 6.28 19.26
C ILE A 243 3.28 6.34 19.16
N ASP A 244 3.97 6.54 20.28
CA ASP A 244 5.42 6.41 20.33
C ASP A 244 5.83 4.94 20.16
N ILE A 245 6.64 4.66 19.14
CA ILE A 245 7.05 3.30 18.75
C ILE A 245 8.57 3.29 18.56
N GLU A 246 9.30 2.59 19.44
CA GLU A 246 10.76 2.50 19.39
C GLU A 246 11.28 1.43 18.44
N ASP A 247 10.47 0.40 18.14
CA ASP A 247 10.87 -0.72 17.28
C ASP A 247 9.69 -1.21 16.44
N CYS A 248 9.99 -1.63 15.21
CA CYS A 248 9.03 -2.25 14.31
C CYS A 248 9.65 -3.55 13.75
N PRO A 249 9.16 -4.73 14.17
CA PRO A 249 9.69 -6.02 13.70
C PRO A 249 9.59 -6.25 12.18
N LEU A 250 8.79 -5.45 11.48
CA LEU A 250 8.74 -5.49 10.02
C LEU A 250 9.96 -4.82 9.37
N GLY A 251 10.59 -3.85 10.03
CA GLY A 251 11.78 -3.18 9.53
C GLY A 251 12.97 -4.13 9.48
N THR A 252 13.80 -4.00 8.44
CA THR A 252 15.11 -4.68 8.40
C THR A 252 15.95 -4.35 9.64
N ASP A 253 16.92 -5.19 9.99
CA ASP A 253 17.73 -5.02 11.19
C ASP A 253 18.37 -3.62 11.28
N ILE A 254 18.87 -3.10 10.15
CA ILE A 254 19.47 -1.77 10.10
C ILE A 254 18.44 -0.66 10.37
N VAL A 255 17.22 -0.80 9.84
CA VAL A 255 16.13 0.16 10.07
C VAL A 255 15.68 0.10 11.52
N ARG A 256 15.61 -1.09 12.11
CA ARG A 256 15.28 -1.27 13.54
C ARG A 256 16.34 -0.66 14.45
N LEU A 257 17.63 -0.84 14.13
CA LEU A 257 18.73 -0.16 14.83
C LEU A 257 18.57 1.36 14.76
N GLY A 258 18.25 1.89 13.58
CA GLY A 258 17.96 3.32 13.40
C GLY A 258 16.75 3.80 14.20
N MET A 259 15.68 3.01 14.28
CA MET A 259 14.50 3.35 15.09
C MET A 259 14.79 3.42 16.59
N LYS A 260 15.69 2.56 17.08
CA LYS A 260 16.13 2.50 18.48
C LYS A 260 17.19 3.54 18.82
N HIS A 261 17.75 4.24 17.82
CA HIS A 261 18.87 5.14 18.03
C HIS A 261 18.48 6.31 18.95
N PRO A 262 19.23 6.61 20.03
CA PRO A 262 18.88 7.65 21.01
C PRO A 262 18.71 9.04 20.37
N GLY A 263 19.53 9.35 19.37
CA GLY A 263 19.49 10.63 18.62
C GLY A 263 18.21 10.88 17.81
N ARG A 264 17.34 9.87 17.63
CA ARG A 264 16.02 10.03 16.99
C ARG A 264 15.13 11.03 17.72
N ARG A 265 15.33 11.19 19.04
CA ARG A 265 14.48 11.97 19.94
C ARG A 265 14.99 13.40 20.18
N SER A 266 15.99 13.87 19.44
CA SER A 266 16.55 15.21 19.68
C SER A 266 15.54 16.32 19.34
N PRO A 267 15.21 17.22 20.29
CA PRO A 267 14.29 18.34 20.05
C PRO A 267 14.81 19.33 18.99
N ASN A 268 16.11 19.32 18.71
CA ASN A 268 16.75 20.14 17.68
C ASN A 268 16.76 19.49 16.28
N GLY A 269 16.15 18.32 16.10
CA GLY A 269 16.11 17.61 14.80
C GLY A 269 15.33 18.30 13.67
N THR A 270 14.80 19.50 13.91
CA THR A 270 14.17 20.37 12.90
C THR A 270 15.00 21.59 12.52
N GLU A 271 16.12 21.86 13.20
CA GLU A 271 17.11 22.76 12.66
C GLU A 271 17.85 22.04 11.55
N ARG A 272 17.88 22.64 10.36
CA ARG A 272 18.96 22.39 9.40
C ARG A 272 20.24 22.62 10.18
N ALA A 273 20.87 21.55 10.66
CA ALA A 273 22.18 21.63 11.27
C ALA A 273 23.04 22.48 10.33
N SER A 274 23.42 23.65 10.82
CA SER A 274 24.40 24.50 10.16
C SER A 274 25.59 23.62 9.82
N SER A 275 26.14 23.84 8.63
CA SER A 275 27.19 23.03 8.01
C SER A 275 28.52 22.98 8.79
N GLU A 276 28.58 23.48 10.02
CA GLU A 276 29.81 23.68 10.79
C GLU A 276 29.94 22.79 12.04
N GLU A 277 28.90 22.02 12.44
CA GLU A 277 28.99 21.09 13.58
C GLU A 277 28.76 19.61 13.22
N ARG A 278 29.20 19.18 12.03
CA ARG A 278 29.41 17.74 11.79
C ARG A 278 30.78 17.34 12.32
N GLN A 279 30.87 17.06 13.63
CA GLN A 279 31.91 16.12 14.05
C GLN A 279 31.64 14.77 13.36
N PRO A 280 32.65 14.12 12.76
CA PRO A 280 32.45 12.86 12.05
C PRO A 280 32.11 11.79 13.08
N VAL A 281 30.83 11.47 13.25
CA VAL A 281 30.38 10.36 14.08
C VAL A 281 30.83 9.07 13.41
N HIS A 282 31.92 8.49 13.92
CA HIS A 282 32.62 7.38 13.30
C HIS A 282 31.99 6.00 13.56
N ASP A 283 30.84 5.91 14.24
CA ASP A 283 30.19 4.64 14.63
C ASP A 283 28.68 4.58 14.30
N GLU A 284 28.29 4.99 13.08
CA GLU A 284 26.95 4.60 12.61
C GLU A 284 26.93 3.09 12.33
N PRO A 285 25.91 2.35 12.83
CA PRO A 285 25.84 0.91 12.63
C PRO A 285 25.78 0.58 11.13
N VAL A 286 26.63 -0.35 10.70
CA VAL A 286 26.67 -0.86 9.32
C VAL A 286 26.45 -2.36 9.37
N ILE A 287 25.48 -2.84 8.59
CA ILE A 287 25.31 -4.28 8.36
C ILE A 287 25.94 -4.62 7.02
N ARG A 288 26.88 -5.57 7.03
CA ARG A 288 27.56 -6.06 5.83
C ARG A 288 27.07 -7.45 5.47
N ARG A 289 26.80 -7.70 4.19
CA ARG A 289 26.47 -9.02 3.64
C ARG A 289 27.38 -9.29 2.45
N GLU A 290 28.02 -10.44 2.47
CA GLU A 290 28.88 -10.89 1.37
C GLU A 290 28.02 -11.62 0.34
N HIS A 291 28.06 -11.13 -0.91
CA HIS A 291 27.51 -11.81 -2.07
C HIS A 291 28.67 -12.25 -2.98
N PRO A 292 28.48 -13.23 -3.87
CA PRO A 292 29.55 -13.73 -4.74
C PRO A 292 30.28 -12.63 -5.53
N ASP A 293 29.54 -11.63 -6.01
CA ASP A 293 30.07 -10.59 -6.90
C ASP A 293 30.25 -9.21 -6.22
N TYR A 294 29.77 -9.03 -4.99
CA TYR A 294 29.81 -7.73 -4.31
C TYR A 294 29.62 -7.84 -2.79
N ILE A 295 30.06 -6.81 -2.06
CA ILE A 295 29.75 -6.63 -0.63
C ILE A 295 28.62 -5.62 -0.53
N GLU A 296 27.52 -6.03 0.10
CA GLU A 296 26.38 -5.17 0.39
C GLU A 296 26.57 -4.52 1.77
N GLU A 297 26.66 -3.19 1.79
CA GLU A 297 26.62 -2.42 3.04
C GLU A 297 25.26 -1.74 3.20
N LYS A 298 24.63 -1.95 4.36
CA LYS A 298 23.37 -1.31 4.74
C LYS A 298 23.58 -0.36 5.91
N ARG A 299 23.11 0.87 5.74
CA ARG A 299 23.11 1.95 6.75
C ARG A 299 21.70 2.49 6.90
N CYS A 300 21.35 2.96 8.11
CA CYS A 300 20.06 3.60 8.32
C CYS A 300 20.16 5.06 7.88
N ILE A 301 19.45 5.42 6.81
CA ILE A 301 19.44 6.78 6.29
C ILE A 301 18.23 7.53 6.84
N THR A 302 18.48 8.63 7.55
CA THR A 302 17.43 9.50 8.13
C THR A 302 17.18 10.75 7.29
N ASP A 303 18.19 11.25 6.57
CA ASP A 303 18.04 12.37 5.63
C ASP A 303 17.37 11.92 4.33
N GLN A 304 16.18 12.47 4.06
CA GLN A 304 15.39 12.17 2.86
C GLN A 304 16.10 12.53 1.53
N ASN A 305 17.09 13.40 1.54
CA ASN A 305 17.82 13.80 0.32
C ASN A 305 19.07 12.94 0.07
N SER A 306 19.49 12.16 1.07
CA SER A 306 20.63 11.27 0.96
C SER A 306 20.32 10.09 0.02
N THR A 307 21.37 9.46 -0.51
CA THR A 307 21.22 8.35 -1.46
C THR A 307 21.08 7.01 -0.74
N SER A 308 19.98 6.29 -0.98
CA SER A 308 19.81 4.90 -0.58
C SER A 308 20.25 3.95 -1.69
N ILE A 309 20.82 2.81 -1.30
CA ILE A 309 21.25 1.76 -2.21
C ILE A 309 20.49 0.48 -1.91
N GLU A 310 19.79 -0.02 -2.92
CA GLU A 310 19.08 -1.30 -2.89
C GLU A 310 19.59 -2.20 -4.00
N TYR A 311 19.56 -3.51 -3.75
CA TYR A 311 19.91 -4.54 -4.73
C TYR A 311 18.69 -5.39 -5.02
N VAL A 312 18.38 -5.57 -6.31
CA VAL A 312 17.33 -6.49 -6.78
C VAL A 312 18.00 -7.45 -7.76
N ASP A 313 18.03 -8.75 -7.46
CA ASP A 313 18.93 -9.69 -8.12
C ASP A 313 20.39 -9.16 -8.08
N ASN A 314 21.03 -9.04 -9.23
CA ASN A 314 22.38 -8.47 -9.39
C ASN A 314 22.35 -6.97 -9.77
N TYR A 315 21.17 -6.34 -9.74
CA TYR A 315 21.01 -4.94 -10.13
C TYR A 315 21.08 -4.01 -8.94
N LYS A 316 21.90 -2.98 -9.07
CA LYS A 316 22.07 -1.91 -8.08
C LYS A 316 21.15 -0.72 -8.39
N PHE A 317 20.33 -0.31 -7.43
CA PHE A 317 19.47 0.86 -7.49
C PHE A 317 19.94 1.93 -6.51
N GLN A 318 20.13 3.15 -7.01
CA GLN A 318 20.58 4.32 -6.27
C GLN A 318 19.52 5.43 -6.37
N ASN A 319 18.75 5.61 -5.30
CA ASN A 319 17.62 6.54 -5.27
C ASN A 319 17.78 7.53 -4.11
N LYS A 320 17.11 8.70 -4.16
CA LYS A 320 17.03 9.55 -2.96
C LYS A 320 16.17 8.83 -1.92
N ALA A 321 16.57 8.85 -0.64
CA ALA A 321 15.89 8.11 0.43
C ALA A 321 14.41 8.53 0.60
N GLY A 322 14.09 9.79 0.32
CA GLY A 322 12.73 10.33 0.33
C GLY A 322 11.86 9.85 -0.83
N GLN A 323 12.46 9.48 -1.96
CA GLN A 323 11.73 9.00 -3.15
C GLN A 323 11.11 7.61 -2.91
N PHE A 324 10.17 7.25 -3.78
CA PHE A 324 9.54 5.95 -3.77
C PHE A 324 10.49 4.88 -4.30
N PHE A 325 10.57 3.77 -3.56
CA PHE A 325 11.10 2.50 -4.01
C PHE A 325 10.33 1.41 -3.26
N GLN A 326 10.31 0.20 -3.81
CA GLN A 326 9.55 -0.90 -3.23
C GLN A 326 10.05 -1.23 -1.82
N ASN A 327 9.12 -1.25 -0.85
CA ASN A 327 9.47 -1.37 0.57
C ASN A 327 9.88 -2.79 0.98
N ASN A 328 9.40 -3.81 0.26
CA ASN A 328 9.80 -5.20 0.49
C ASN A 328 10.75 -5.60 -0.63
N ASN A 329 12.06 -5.55 -0.37
CA ASN A 329 13.05 -5.93 -1.38
C ASN A 329 13.06 -7.47 -1.60
N SER A 330 12.81 -8.27 -0.56
CA SER A 330 12.90 -9.73 -0.64
C SER A 330 11.96 -10.37 -1.68
N ILE A 331 10.81 -9.76 -1.95
CA ILE A 331 9.85 -10.29 -2.92
C ILE A 331 10.16 -9.88 -4.37
N LEU A 332 11.04 -8.90 -4.61
CA LEU A 332 11.25 -8.34 -5.94
C LEU A 332 11.91 -9.33 -6.90
N ALA A 333 12.88 -10.11 -6.43
CA ALA A 333 13.54 -11.16 -7.21
C ALA A 333 12.55 -12.23 -7.73
N PRO A 334 11.78 -12.93 -6.87
CA PRO A 334 10.79 -13.90 -7.35
C PRO A 334 9.66 -13.26 -8.18
N PHE A 335 9.33 -11.99 -7.90
CA PHE A 335 8.33 -11.25 -8.65
C PHE A 335 8.79 -10.90 -10.08
N THR A 336 9.99 -10.37 -10.27
CA THR A 336 10.54 -10.10 -11.61
C THR A 336 10.83 -11.40 -12.36
N GLN A 337 11.27 -12.45 -11.67
CA GLN A 337 11.41 -13.80 -12.21
C GLN A 337 10.08 -14.28 -12.81
N TYR A 338 8.97 -14.14 -12.07
CA TYR A 338 7.65 -14.53 -12.57
C TYR A 338 7.27 -13.78 -13.85
N ILE A 339 7.59 -12.49 -13.96
CA ILE A 339 7.36 -11.72 -15.19
C ILE A 339 8.22 -12.27 -16.33
N ARG A 340 9.52 -12.50 -16.09
CA ARG A 340 10.44 -13.06 -17.10
C ARG A 340 9.92 -14.40 -17.64
N GLU A 341 9.40 -15.25 -16.76
CA GLU A 341 8.87 -16.56 -17.13
C GLU A 341 7.50 -16.48 -17.82
N ASN A 342 6.59 -15.62 -17.39
CA ASN A 342 5.20 -15.63 -17.88
C ASN A 342 4.92 -14.58 -18.97
N ALA A 343 5.65 -13.47 -19.01
CA ALA A 343 5.47 -12.44 -20.03
C ALA A 343 5.95 -12.91 -21.41
N LEU A 344 6.97 -13.78 -21.46
CA LEU A 344 7.55 -14.28 -22.71
C LEU A 344 6.91 -15.58 -23.24
N LEU A 345 6.06 -16.24 -22.45
CA LEU A 345 5.32 -17.41 -22.91
C LEU A 345 4.17 -17.00 -23.84
N PRO A 346 3.94 -17.76 -24.94
CA PRO A 346 2.72 -17.61 -25.72
C PRO A 346 1.51 -17.89 -24.82
N PRO A 347 0.36 -17.24 -25.06
CA PRO A 347 -0.87 -17.58 -24.33
C PRO A 347 -1.12 -19.08 -24.52
N SER A 348 -1.26 -19.82 -23.43
CA SER A 348 -1.56 -21.24 -23.47
C SER A 348 -2.90 -21.44 -24.16
N THR A 349 -2.88 -21.81 -25.43
CA THR A 349 -4.03 -22.42 -26.08
C THR A 349 -4.27 -23.74 -25.37
N SER A 350 -5.42 -23.86 -24.73
CA SER A 350 -5.95 -25.13 -24.25
C SER A 350 -5.88 -26.19 -25.34
N SER A 351 -5.54 -27.42 -24.94
CA SER A 351 -5.53 -28.67 -25.69
C SER A 351 -4.46 -28.86 -26.78
N SER A 352 -3.29 -29.36 -26.39
CA SER A 352 -2.62 -30.48 -27.07
C SER A 352 -1.46 -31.02 -26.23
N SER A 353 -1.45 -32.33 -26.03
CA SER A 353 -0.52 -33.12 -25.19
C SER A 353 0.97 -32.89 -25.51
N PRO A 354 1.88 -33.09 -24.54
CA PRO A 354 3.31 -32.90 -24.77
C PRO A 354 3.90 -34.13 -25.47
N SER A 355 4.27 -33.99 -26.74
CA SER A 355 5.25 -34.89 -27.38
C SER A 355 6.65 -34.31 -27.22
N SER A 356 7.57 -35.19 -26.81
CA SER A 356 8.95 -34.94 -26.48
C SER A 356 9.82 -34.45 -27.65
N SER A 357 10.94 -33.83 -27.27
CA SER A 357 12.18 -33.62 -28.06
C SER A 357 12.20 -32.50 -29.11
N SER A 358 12.56 -31.29 -28.67
CA SER A 358 13.73 -30.54 -29.20
C SER A 358 13.87 -29.21 -28.47
N ALA A 359 15.04 -28.99 -27.87
CA ALA A 359 15.43 -27.73 -27.25
C ALA A 359 15.80 -26.70 -28.33
N THR A 360 14.86 -26.40 -29.23
CA THR A 360 15.00 -25.31 -30.19
C THR A 360 14.55 -24.02 -29.50
N GLN A 361 15.49 -23.09 -29.39
CA GLN A 361 15.39 -21.74 -28.85
C GLN A 361 14.02 -21.09 -29.15
N ARG A 362 13.15 -21.01 -28.13
CA ARG A 362 11.84 -20.33 -28.20
C ARG A 362 12.08 -18.84 -28.39
N THR A 363 12.11 -18.36 -29.63
CA THR A 363 12.22 -16.93 -29.91
C THR A 363 10.90 -16.24 -29.57
N SER A 364 10.90 -15.48 -28.48
CA SER A 364 9.79 -14.60 -28.11
C SER A 364 9.48 -13.65 -29.28
N LYS A 365 8.20 -13.54 -29.69
CA LYS A 365 7.72 -12.52 -30.64
C LYS A 365 7.98 -11.10 -30.10
N LEU A 366 8.03 -10.95 -28.77
CA LEU A 366 8.26 -9.69 -28.09
C LEU A 366 9.75 -9.35 -28.14
N LYS A 367 10.05 -8.21 -28.75
CA LYS A 367 11.41 -7.67 -28.90
C LYS A 367 11.64 -6.42 -28.07
N TYR A 368 10.57 -5.71 -27.70
CA TYR A 368 10.65 -4.41 -27.03
C TYR A 368 9.87 -4.42 -25.72
N LEU A 369 10.39 -3.67 -24.75
CA LEU A 369 9.71 -3.39 -23.48
C LEU A 369 9.36 -1.91 -23.41
N LEU A 370 8.11 -1.63 -23.12
CA LEU A 370 7.66 -0.32 -22.69
C LEU A 370 7.22 -0.42 -21.23
N ASP A 371 7.76 0.42 -20.37
CA ASP A 371 7.48 0.46 -18.93
C ASP A 371 6.84 1.81 -18.60
N ALA A 372 5.51 1.82 -18.44
CA ALA A 372 4.74 3.01 -18.13
C ALA A 372 4.61 3.15 -16.61
N TYR A 373 4.77 4.38 -16.11
CA TYR A 373 4.93 4.68 -14.68
C TYR A 373 6.24 4.07 -14.13
N SER A 374 7.32 4.14 -14.92
CA SER A 374 8.56 3.40 -14.64
C SER A 374 9.24 3.77 -13.32
N GLY A 375 8.92 4.94 -12.73
CA GLY A 375 9.56 5.44 -11.53
C GLY A 375 11.09 5.50 -11.69
N SER A 376 11.82 4.88 -10.77
CA SER A 376 13.28 4.75 -10.81
C SER A 376 13.79 3.62 -11.72
N GLY A 377 12.92 3.04 -12.55
CA GLY A 377 13.24 2.08 -13.58
C GLY A 377 13.31 0.63 -13.11
N LEU A 378 12.55 0.22 -12.08
CA LEU A 378 12.61 -1.14 -11.53
C LEU A 378 12.44 -2.22 -12.62
N PHE A 379 11.32 -2.18 -13.35
CA PHE A 379 11.04 -3.17 -14.40
C PHE A 379 11.92 -2.96 -15.62
N THR A 380 12.09 -1.70 -16.05
CA THR A 380 12.99 -1.39 -17.18
C THR A 380 14.38 -1.99 -16.96
N VAL A 381 15.01 -1.78 -15.80
CA VAL A 381 16.36 -2.26 -15.47
C VAL A 381 16.37 -3.79 -15.36
N THR A 382 15.48 -4.37 -14.54
CA THR A 382 15.51 -5.81 -14.23
C THR A 382 15.09 -6.71 -15.38
N LEU A 383 14.24 -6.21 -16.28
CA LEU A 383 13.75 -6.97 -17.43
C LEU A 383 14.53 -6.66 -18.72
N SER A 384 15.29 -5.57 -18.79
CA SER A 384 15.98 -5.16 -20.02
C SER A 384 16.82 -6.24 -20.72
N PRO A 385 17.54 -7.18 -20.06
CA PRO A 385 18.37 -8.13 -20.80
C PRO A 385 17.60 -9.10 -21.68
N ILE A 386 16.29 -9.26 -21.48
CA ILE A 386 15.47 -10.17 -22.29
C ILE A 386 14.93 -9.49 -23.56
N PHE A 387 15.10 -8.17 -23.70
CA PHE A 387 14.59 -7.38 -24.81
C PHE A 387 15.72 -6.77 -25.64
N LEU A 388 15.43 -6.54 -26.93
CA LEU A 388 16.34 -5.82 -27.82
C LEU A 388 16.50 -4.36 -27.40
N SER A 389 15.42 -3.73 -26.93
CA SER A 389 15.44 -2.38 -26.38
C SER A 389 14.27 -2.19 -25.41
N SER A 390 14.52 -1.42 -24.34
CA SER A 390 13.53 -1.11 -23.30
C SER A 390 13.41 0.39 -23.09
N LEU A 391 12.19 0.91 -22.94
CA LEU A 391 11.91 2.32 -22.68
C LEU A 391 11.06 2.46 -21.41
N GLY A 392 11.60 3.17 -20.41
CA GLY A 392 10.85 3.60 -19.23
C GLY A 392 10.27 5.01 -19.40
N ILE A 393 8.99 5.18 -19.11
CA ILE A 393 8.28 6.47 -19.17
C ILE A 393 7.64 6.77 -17.82
N ASP A 394 7.90 7.97 -17.32
CA ASP A 394 7.31 8.49 -16.09
C ASP A 394 7.05 10.00 -16.23
N ILE A 395 6.11 10.54 -15.47
CA ILE A 395 5.84 11.98 -15.43
C ILE A 395 6.89 12.74 -14.61
N SER A 396 7.55 12.07 -13.67
CA SER A 396 8.54 12.64 -12.76
C SER A 396 9.93 12.65 -13.41
N ALA A 397 10.42 13.84 -13.76
CA ALA A 397 11.78 14.04 -14.26
C ALA A 397 12.85 13.54 -13.26
N ASP A 398 12.64 13.79 -11.97
CA ASP A 398 13.50 13.31 -10.88
C ASP A 398 13.61 11.78 -10.84
N SER A 399 12.50 11.08 -11.11
CA SER A 399 12.46 9.62 -11.17
C SER A 399 13.21 9.10 -12.39
N ILE A 400 13.02 9.75 -13.55
CA ILE A 400 13.71 9.42 -14.80
C ILE A 400 15.21 9.65 -14.72
N GLU A 401 15.67 10.70 -14.04
CA GLU A 401 17.10 10.90 -13.77
C GLU A 401 17.68 9.79 -12.90
N ALA A 402 16.95 9.36 -11.86
CA ALA A 402 17.33 8.21 -11.06
C ALA A 402 17.39 6.93 -11.90
N ALA A 403 16.39 6.70 -12.75
CA ALA A 403 16.35 5.55 -13.65
C ALA A 403 17.55 5.52 -14.62
N ARG A 404 17.91 6.67 -15.22
CA ARG A 404 19.12 6.81 -16.05
C ARG A 404 20.41 6.57 -15.28
N ARG A 405 20.48 6.95 -14.00
CA ARG A 405 21.64 6.62 -13.14
C ARG A 405 21.69 5.12 -12.85
N ASN A 406 20.56 4.51 -12.54
CA ASN A 406 20.44 3.07 -12.27
C ASN A 406 20.86 2.24 -13.50
N ALA A 407 20.36 2.57 -14.69
CA ALA A 407 20.77 1.88 -15.91
C ALA A 407 22.28 2.01 -16.19
N ARG A 408 22.87 3.18 -15.99
CA ARG A 408 24.32 3.40 -16.12
C ARG A 408 25.11 2.61 -15.09
N ALA A 409 24.66 2.58 -13.82
CA ALA A 409 25.31 1.82 -12.75
C ALA A 409 25.31 0.31 -13.04
N ASN A 410 24.30 -0.18 -13.77
CA ASN A 410 24.17 -1.58 -14.18
C ASN A 410 24.69 -1.86 -15.60
N LYS A 411 25.29 -0.88 -16.28
CA LYS A 411 25.88 -1.02 -17.63
C LYS A 411 24.86 -1.48 -18.70
N LEU A 412 23.62 -1.03 -18.62
CA LEU A 412 22.52 -1.45 -19.51
C LEU A 412 22.37 -0.51 -20.71
N ALA A 413 23.08 -0.81 -21.80
CA ALA A 413 23.10 0.03 -23.01
C ALA A 413 21.81 -0.02 -23.84
N ASN A 414 20.96 -1.04 -23.65
CA ASN A 414 19.71 -1.22 -24.39
C ASN A 414 18.49 -0.52 -23.75
N THR A 415 18.72 0.38 -22.78
CA THR A 415 17.65 1.06 -22.04
C THR A 415 17.57 2.55 -22.38
N GLY A 416 16.34 3.06 -22.54
CA GLY A 416 16.01 4.47 -22.68
C GLY A 416 15.03 4.91 -21.59
N PHE A 417 15.04 6.20 -21.27
CA PHE A 417 14.10 6.78 -20.30
C PHE A 417 13.64 8.17 -20.73
N ALA A 418 12.32 8.40 -20.69
CA ALA A 418 11.70 9.65 -21.09
C ALA A 418 10.75 10.17 -20.01
N ALA A 419 10.86 11.47 -19.73
CA ALA A 419 9.84 12.16 -18.94
C ALA A 419 8.72 12.59 -19.90
N ALA A 420 7.50 12.09 -19.72
CA ALA A 420 6.36 12.40 -20.58
C ALA A 420 5.10 12.72 -19.78
N ASP A 421 4.27 13.61 -20.32
CA ASP A 421 2.94 13.87 -19.77
C ASP A 421 2.05 12.64 -20.00
N ALA A 422 1.23 12.30 -18.99
CA ALA A 422 0.20 11.28 -19.09
C ALA A 422 -0.70 11.44 -20.33
N ALA A 423 -0.88 12.67 -20.79
CA ALA A 423 -1.68 12.98 -21.97
C ALA A 423 -1.08 12.53 -23.32
N ALA A 424 0.21 12.18 -23.37
CA ALA A 424 0.89 11.82 -24.61
C ALA A 424 1.95 10.71 -24.43
N ILE A 425 1.73 9.77 -23.50
CA ILE A 425 2.71 8.72 -23.16
C ILE A 425 3.16 7.90 -24.38
N PHE A 426 2.24 7.63 -25.32
CA PHE A 426 2.52 6.72 -26.45
C PHE A 426 2.87 7.42 -27.76
N LYS A 427 2.83 8.76 -27.82
CA LYS A 427 2.95 9.50 -29.10
C LYS A 427 4.31 9.30 -29.77
N ASP A 428 5.38 9.29 -28.99
CA ASP A 428 6.77 9.24 -29.47
C ASP A 428 7.45 7.89 -29.13
N VAL A 429 6.66 6.83 -28.92
CA VAL A 429 7.18 5.49 -28.66
C VAL A 429 7.73 4.89 -29.97
N PRO A 430 9.03 4.53 -30.03
CA PRO A 430 9.68 4.09 -31.26
C PRO A 430 9.46 2.59 -31.56
N TYR A 431 8.61 1.91 -30.81
CA TYR A 431 8.47 0.46 -30.85
C TYR A 431 7.22 0.02 -31.63
N PRO A 432 7.33 -1.01 -32.48
CA PRO A 432 6.17 -1.60 -33.14
C PRO A 432 5.29 -2.32 -32.11
N PRO A 433 3.97 -2.04 -32.08
CA PRO A 433 3.09 -2.53 -31.01
C PRO A 433 2.97 -4.06 -30.99
N ASP A 434 2.97 -4.71 -32.17
CA ASP A 434 2.88 -6.17 -32.33
C ASP A 434 4.08 -6.97 -31.80
N LYS A 435 5.14 -6.27 -31.37
CA LYS A 435 6.36 -6.84 -30.79
C LYS A 435 6.71 -6.23 -29.43
N THR A 436 5.79 -5.48 -28.83
CA THR A 436 6.02 -4.75 -27.57
C THR A 436 5.28 -5.41 -26.41
N LEU A 437 6.02 -5.66 -25.32
CA LEU A 437 5.45 -5.86 -24.00
C LEU A 437 5.27 -4.50 -23.34
N LEU A 438 4.06 -4.19 -22.88
CA LEU A 438 3.82 -3.02 -22.03
C LEU A 438 3.65 -3.46 -20.58
N VAL A 439 4.51 -2.95 -19.70
CA VAL A 439 4.36 -3.01 -18.25
C VAL A 439 3.72 -1.71 -17.77
N ILE A 440 2.76 -1.83 -16.85
CA ILE A 440 2.05 -0.68 -16.28
C ILE A 440 2.02 -0.84 -14.77
N ASP A 441 2.63 0.08 -14.03
CA ASP A 441 2.60 0.13 -12.55
C ASP A 441 2.04 1.48 -12.06
N PRO A 442 0.74 1.73 -12.23
CA PRO A 442 0.15 3.03 -11.97
C PRO A 442 0.05 3.31 -10.46
N PRO A 443 -0.09 4.59 -10.07
CA PRO A 443 -0.36 4.94 -8.67
C PRO A 443 -1.69 4.34 -8.20
N ARG A 444 -1.98 4.37 -6.89
CA ARG A 444 -3.22 3.82 -6.27
C ARG A 444 -4.54 4.21 -6.95
N LYS A 445 -4.58 5.34 -7.65
CA LYS A 445 -5.77 5.79 -8.41
C LYS A 445 -6.00 4.99 -9.69
N GLY A 446 -5.08 4.11 -10.10
CA GLY A 446 -5.08 3.41 -11.38
C GLY A 446 -4.87 4.35 -12.57
N CYS A 447 -4.82 3.77 -13.77
CA CYS A 447 -4.75 4.52 -15.03
C CYS A 447 -5.99 5.41 -15.25
N ASP A 448 -5.83 6.59 -15.82
CA ASP A 448 -6.97 7.42 -16.23
C ASP A 448 -7.51 7.00 -17.61
N ASN A 449 -8.71 7.47 -17.96
CA ASN A 449 -9.37 7.09 -19.21
C ASN A 449 -8.57 7.52 -20.44
N ASN A 450 -7.83 8.62 -20.36
CA ASN A 450 -6.99 9.08 -21.47
C ASN A 450 -5.84 8.10 -21.72
N PHE A 451 -5.17 7.65 -20.66
CA PHE A 451 -4.15 6.61 -20.75
C PHE A 451 -4.72 5.32 -21.33
N LEU A 452 -5.90 4.87 -20.86
CA LEU A 452 -6.54 3.66 -21.37
C LEU A 452 -6.91 3.77 -22.86
N GLN A 453 -7.40 4.94 -23.31
CA GLN A 453 -7.67 5.18 -24.72
C GLN A 453 -6.40 5.15 -25.57
N GLN A 454 -5.31 5.76 -25.10
CA GLN A 454 -4.01 5.71 -25.78
C GLN A 454 -3.45 4.28 -25.81
N LEU A 455 -3.62 3.50 -24.73
CA LEU A 455 -3.24 2.09 -24.66
C LEU A 455 -3.97 1.27 -25.72
N LEU A 456 -5.30 1.41 -25.81
CA LEU A 456 -6.11 0.72 -26.81
C LEU A 456 -5.74 1.15 -28.24
N SER A 457 -5.37 2.42 -28.44
CA SER A 457 -4.93 2.94 -29.74
C SER A 457 -3.54 2.44 -30.13
N TYR A 458 -2.61 2.34 -29.18
CA TYR A 458 -1.27 1.80 -29.39
C TYR A 458 -1.32 0.29 -29.66
N GLY A 459 -2.16 -0.45 -28.92
CA GLY A 459 -2.44 -1.87 -29.17
C GLY A 459 -1.23 -2.80 -29.01
N PRO A 460 -0.50 -2.76 -27.87
CA PRO A 460 0.67 -3.61 -27.68
C PRO A 460 0.31 -5.10 -27.69
N ALA A 461 1.25 -5.94 -28.13
CA ALA A 461 1.05 -7.39 -28.22
C ALA A 461 0.73 -8.04 -26.88
N LYS A 462 1.24 -7.49 -25.77
CA LYS A 462 0.96 -7.98 -24.42
C LYS A 462 1.01 -6.85 -23.41
N VAL A 463 0.12 -6.90 -22.42
CA VAL A 463 0.08 -5.97 -21.29
C VAL A 463 0.27 -6.75 -20.00
N VAL A 464 1.16 -6.27 -19.13
CA VAL A 464 1.29 -6.70 -17.75
C VAL A 464 0.92 -5.51 -16.88
N TYR A 465 -0.19 -5.63 -16.16
CA TYR A 465 -0.73 -4.58 -15.32
C TYR A 465 -0.51 -4.91 -13.85
N PHE A 466 0.21 -4.04 -13.16
CA PHE A 466 0.44 -4.12 -11.72
C PHE A 466 -0.54 -3.26 -10.95
N ARG A 467 -0.92 -3.72 -9.76
CA ARG A 467 -1.88 -3.02 -8.94
C ARG A 467 -1.65 -3.28 -7.46
N GLU A 468 -1.37 -2.22 -6.71
CA GLU A 468 -1.15 -2.29 -5.26
C GLU A 468 -2.46 -2.33 -4.44
N GLU A 469 -3.60 -1.94 -5.01
CA GLU A 469 -4.87 -1.83 -4.27
C GLU A 469 -6.07 -2.32 -5.11
N THR A 470 -6.71 -3.40 -4.68
CA THR A 470 -7.87 -4.01 -5.36
C THR A 470 -9.19 -3.27 -5.12
N SER A 471 -9.25 -2.37 -4.14
CA SER A 471 -10.47 -1.63 -3.75
C SER A 471 -10.94 -0.60 -4.80
N LYS A 472 -10.05 -0.12 -5.67
CA LYS A 472 -10.35 0.99 -6.60
C LYS A 472 -10.58 0.52 -8.04
N GLY A 473 -11.62 -0.27 -8.27
CA GLY A 473 -12.04 -0.63 -9.63
C GLY A 473 -12.31 0.65 -10.44
N LYS A 474 -11.46 0.95 -11.43
CA LYS A 474 -11.87 1.80 -12.55
C LYS A 474 -12.47 0.89 -13.61
N LYS A 475 -13.61 1.31 -14.13
CA LYS A 475 -14.37 0.62 -15.19
C LYS A 475 -13.54 0.41 -16.44
#